data_AF-A0AAW1HB77-F1
#
_entry.id   AF-A0AAW1HB77-F1
#
_cell.length_a   1.000
_cell.length_b   1.000
_cell.length_c   1.000
_cell.angle_alpha   90.00
_cell.angle_beta   90.00
_cell.angle_gamma   90.00
#
_symmetry.space_group_name_H-M   'P 1'
#
loop_
_entity.id
_entity.type
_entity.pdbx_description
1 polymer ?
#
loop_
_entity_poly.entity_id
_entity_poly.type
_entity_poly.pdbx_seq_one_letter_code
_entity_poly.pdbx_strand_id
1 'polypeptide(L)'
;MAQSSNQAVGVDNTFRRKFDREEYLERARVREEKEKDRLKPKSKGPLIQRKPLKNRDYEVDLESRLGKTQVVTPIAPLSQQAGYFCSVCECVVKDSANYLDHINGKKHQRALGMSMRAERATLDQVRQ
;
A
#
# COMPACT_ATOMS: atom_id res chain seq x y z
N MET A 1 -67.14 -24.61 18.48
CA MET A 1 -66.35 -25.01 19.67
C MET A 1 -64.95 -25.36 19.20
N ALA A 2 -63.96 -24.71 19.80
CA ALA A 2 -62.55 -24.89 19.52
C ALA A 2 -62.04 -26.23 20.08
N GLN A 3 -61.15 -26.93 19.35
CA GLN A 3 -60.13 -27.78 19.95
C GLN A 3 -58.86 -27.72 19.09
N SER A 4 -57.86 -27.00 19.61
CA SER A 4 -56.49 -26.93 19.10
C SER A 4 -55.76 -28.24 19.39
N SER A 5 -55.23 -28.90 18.35
CA SER A 5 -54.24 -29.98 18.53
C SER A 5 -52.85 -29.44 18.26
N ASN A 6 -52.16 -29.18 19.35
CA ASN A 6 -50.82 -28.62 19.48
C ASN A 6 -49.77 -29.56 18.83
N GLN A 7 -49.22 -29.18 17.67
CA GLN A 7 -48.13 -29.93 17.04
C GLN A 7 -46.80 -29.44 17.63
N ALA A 8 -46.19 -30.27 18.47
CA ALA A 8 -44.91 -29.98 19.08
C ALA A 8 -43.83 -29.77 18.00
N VAL A 9 -43.10 -28.66 18.10
CA VAL A 9 -41.93 -28.37 17.27
C VAL A 9 -40.78 -29.28 17.74
N GLY A 10 -40.81 -30.53 17.29
CA GLY A 10 -39.68 -31.43 17.36
C GLY A 10 -38.63 -30.95 16.37
N VAL A 11 -37.52 -30.43 16.87
CA VAL A 11 -36.34 -30.20 16.03
C VAL A 11 -35.72 -31.56 15.74
N ASP A 12 -36.03 -32.12 14.58
CA ASP A 12 -35.45 -33.36 14.08
C ASP A 12 -33.96 -33.15 13.74
N ASN A 13 -33.12 -33.26 14.77
CA ASN A 13 -31.65 -33.19 14.69
C ASN A 13 -31.00 -34.44 14.06
N THR A 14 -31.64 -35.06 13.07
CA THR A 14 -31.11 -36.23 12.34
C THR A 14 -31.31 -36.14 10.83
N PHE A 15 -31.46 -34.93 10.28
CA PHE A 15 -31.46 -34.75 8.83
C PHE A 15 -30.03 -34.67 8.29
N ARG A 16 -29.56 -35.77 7.69
CA ARG A 16 -28.38 -35.82 6.81
C ARG A 16 -28.40 -34.58 5.91
N ARG A 17 -27.43 -33.67 6.06
CA ARG A 17 -27.33 -32.44 5.25
C ARG A 17 -27.53 -32.81 3.77
N LYS A 18 -28.69 -32.45 3.21
CA LYS A 18 -28.95 -32.59 1.78
C LYS A 18 -28.14 -31.48 1.12
N PHE A 19 -27.17 -31.87 0.31
CA PHE A 19 -26.41 -30.90 -0.49
C PHE A 19 -27.34 -30.39 -1.58
N ASP A 20 -27.86 -29.17 -1.42
CA ASP A 20 -28.68 -28.52 -2.43
C ASP A 20 -27.78 -28.12 -3.61
N ARG A 21 -27.92 -28.85 -4.72
CA ARG A 21 -26.99 -28.78 -5.86
C ARG A 21 -26.89 -27.37 -6.47
N GLU A 22 -27.97 -26.59 -6.41
CA GLU A 22 -28.02 -25.21 -6.91
C GLU A 22 -27.21 -24.23 -6.07
N GLU A 23 -27.29 -24.29 -4.73
CA GLU A 23 -26.52 -23.42 -3.83
C GLU A 23 -25.01 -23.61 -4.02
N TYR A 24 -24.58 -24.87 -4.19
CA TYR A 24 -23.18 -25.20 -4.39
C TYR A 24 -22.66 -24.79 -5.76
N LEU A 25 -23.50 -24.85 -6.81
CA LEU A 25 -23.15 -24.32 -8.14
C LEU A 25 -23.01 -22.80 -8.10
N GLU A 26 -23.90 -22.10 -7.41
CA GLU A 26 -23.82 -20.65 -7.29
C GLU A 26 -22.60 -20.22 -6.44
N ARG A 27 -22.33 -20.94 -5.35
CA ARG A 27 -21.11 -20.73 -4.55
C ARG A 27 -19.83 -21.01 -5.35
N ALA A 28 -19.85 -21.96 -6.29
CA ALA A 28 -18.73 -22.21 -7.19
C ALA A 28 -18.56 -21.06 -8.21
N ARG A 29 -19.64 -20.56 -8.80
CA ARG A 29 -19.62 -19.40 -9.72
C ARG A 29 -19.08 -18.14 -9.05
N VAL A 30 -19.57 -17.83 -7.84
CA VAL A 30 -19.09 -16.68 -7.06
C VAL A 30 -17.59 -16.79 -6.74
N ARG A 31 -17.08 -18.00 -6.48
CA ARG A 31 -15.65 -18.23 -6.28
C ARG A 31 -14.86 -17.99 -7.56
N GLU A 32 -15.34 -18.51 -8.70
CA GLU A 32 -14.69 -18.29 -10.00
C GLU A 32 -14.68 -16.82 -10.42
N GLU A 33 -15.76 -16.07 -10.19
CA GLU A 33 -15.81 -14.64 -10.50
C GLU A 33 -14.82 -13.84 -9.65
N LYS A 34 -14.72 -14.13 -8.35
CA LYS A 34 -13.75 -13.49 -7.46
C LYS A 34 -12.30 -13.78 -7.88
N GLU A 35 -12.00 -15.00 -8.29
CA GLU A 35 -10.67 -15.34 -8.79
C GLU A 35 -10.40 -14.64 -10.14
N LYS A 36 -11.37 -14.61 -11.06
CA LYS A 36 -11.26 -13.86 -12.32
C LYS A 36 -11.02 -12.36 -12.10
N ASP A 37 -11.69 -11.74 -11.13
CA ASP A 37 -11.49 -10.33 -10.81
C ASP A 37 -10.14 -10.04 -10.14
N ARG A 38 -9.58 -11.00 -9.40
CA ARG A 38 -8.20 -10.93 -8.88
C ARG A 38 -7.14 -11.09 -9.97
N LEU A 39 -7.44 -11.91 -10.97
CA LEU A 39 -6.57 -12.19 -12.12
C LEU A 39 -6.64 -11.11 -13.20
N LYS A 40 -7.71 -10.30 -13.25
CA LYS A 40 -7.79 -9.16 -14.17
C LYS A 40 -6.62 -8.19 -13.89
N PRO A 41 -5.69 -8.00 -14.84
CA PRO A 41 -4.64 -7.02 -14.68
C PRO A 41 -5.32 -5.66 -14.60
N LYS A 42 -5.24 -5.00 -13.42
CA LYS A 42 -5.66 -3.60 -13.30
C LYS A 42 -5.01 -2.84 -14.46
N SER A 43 -5.83 -2.24 -15.31
CA SER A 43 -5.39 -1.52 -16.50
C SER A 43 -4.35 -0.50 -16.05
N LYS A 44 -3.08 -0.82 -16.28
CA LYS A 44 -2.01 0.12 -16.06
C LYS A 44 -2.31 1.21 -17.10
N GLY A 45 -2.64 2.40 -16.62
CA GLY A 45 -2.84 3.56 -17.47
C GLY A 45 -1.67 3.77 -18.43
N PRO A 46 -1.77 4.71 -19.38
CA PRO A 46 -0.76 4.93 -20.41
C PRO A 46 0.65 4.91 -19.83
N LEU A 47 1.57 4.22 -20.51
CA LEU A 47 2.94 4.00 -20.05
C LEU A 47 3.66 5.35 -20.00
N ILE A 48 3.52 6.09 -18.90
CA ILE A 48 4.20 7.36 -18.69
C ILE A 48 5.70 7.04 -18.66
N GLN A 49 6.40 7.43 -19.73
CA GLN A 49 7.85 7.42 -19.77
C GLN A 49 8.35 8.40 -18.72
N ARG A 50 8.70 7.86 -17.55
CA ARG A 50 9.28 8.62 -16.46
C ARG A 50 10.70 9.01 -16.84
N LYS A 51 11.07 10.25 -16.52
CA LYS A 51 12.44 10.75 -16.75
C LYS A 51 13.45 9.84 -16.02
N PRO A 52 14.64 9.61 -16.58
CA PRO A 52 15.67 8.81 -15.93
C PRO A 52 16.16 9.47 -14.64
N LEU A 53 16.77 8.67 -13.78
CA LEU A 53 17.26 9.10 -12.47
C LEU A 53 18.42 10.09 -12.65
N LYS A 54 18.30 11.28 -12.06
CA LYS A 54 19.39 12.26 -11.95
C LYS A 54 20.02 12.21 -10.57
N ASN A 55 21.29 12.60 -10.47
CA ASN A 55 21.92 12.87 -9.19
C ASN A 55 21.23 14.05 -8.50
N ARG A 56 21.37 14.12 -7.17
CA ARG A 56 20.85 15.25 -6.40
C ARG A 56 21.87 16.38 -6.45
N ASP A 57 21.39 17.60 -6.68
CA ASP A 57 22.24 18.80 -6.71
C ASP A 57 22.40 19.47 -5.34
N TYR A 58 21.71 18.95 -4.31
CA TYR A 58 21.72 19.49 -2.95
C TYR A 58 22.10 18.43 -1.93
N GLU A 59 22.80 18.86 -0.89
CA GLU A 59 23.16 18.04 0.27
C GLU A 59 21.97 17.94 1.24
N VAL A 60 21.82 16.79 1.89
CA VAL A 60 20.72 16.55 2.83
C VAL A 60 21.21 16.84 4.24
N ASP A 61 20.75 17.95 4.81
CA ASP A 61 21.14 18.39 6.15
C ASP A 61 20.52 17.52 7.26
N LEU A 62 21.23 16.47 7.66
CA LEU A 62 20.83 15.59 8.78
C LEU A 62 21.32 16.11 10.15
N GLU A 63 22.30 17.00 10.16
CA GLU A 63 23.01 17.41 11.37
C GLU A 63 22.32 18.56 12.12
N SER A 64 21.49 19.33 11.43
CA SER A 64 20.87 20.56 11.95
C SER A 64 19.99 20.35 13.20
N ARG A 65 19.54 19.12 13.45
CA ARG A 65 18.70 18.73 14.59
C ARG A 65 19.42 17.87 15.63
N LEU A 66 20.71 17.61 15.47
CA LEU A 66 21.50 16.89 16.47
C LEU A 66 21.64 17.75 17.74
N GLY A 67 21.46 17.12 18.91
CA GLY A 67 21.61 17.77 20.22
C GLY A 67 20.49 18.73 20.63
N LYS A 68 19.44 18.90 19.80
CA LYS A 68 18.29 19.76 20.12
C LYS A 68 17.14 18.92 20.68
N THR A 69 16.58 19.35 21.81
CA THR A 69 15.36 18.77 22.38
C THR A 69 14.14 19.55 21.90
N GLN A 70 13.22 18.86 21.22
CA GLN A 70 11.97 19.46 20.73
C GLN A 70 10.78 18.86 21.49
N VAL A 71 9.93 19.71 22.06
CA VAL A 71 8.67 19.28 22.68
C VAL A 71 7.66 18.99 21.56
N VAL A 72 7.23 17.73 21.47
CA VAL A 72 6.26 17.27 20.47
C VAL A 72 4.88 17.20 21.14
N THR A 73 3.94 18.00 20.67
CA THR A 73 2.52 17.89 21.08
C THR A 73 1.78 16.93 20.14
N PRO A 74 0.76 16.20 20.62
CA PRO A 74 0.03 15.22 19.80
C PRO A 74 -0.80 15.86 18.66
N ILE A 75 -1.04 17.17 18.73
CA ILE A 75 -1.81 17.93 17.73
C ILE A 75 -0.88 18.64 16.72
N ALA A 76 0.44 18.54 16.89
CA ALA A 76 1.39 19.19 16.00
C ALA A 76 1.31 18.62 14.56
N PRO A 77 1.47 19.48 13.54
CA PRO A 77 1.55 19.04 12.15
C PRO A 77 2.68 18.04 11.96
N LEU A 78 2.53 17.11 11.02
CA LEU A 78 3.47 16.00 10.78
C LEU A 78 4.93 16.46 10.58
N SER A 79 5.15 17.69 10.09
CA SER A 79 6.46 18.30 9.90
C SER A 79 7.18 18.70 11.19
N GLN A 80 6.45 18.83 12.30
CA GLN A 80 6.97 19.19 13.63
C GLN A 80 7.02 17.99 14.58
N GLN A 81 6.66 16.80 14.10
CA GLN A 81 6.79 15.57 14.88
C GLN A 81 8.26 15.14 14.97
N ALA A 82 8.58 14.33 16.00
CA ALA A 82 9.93 13.79 16.17
C ALA A 82 10.31 12.89 14.98
N GLY A 83 11.31 13.33 14.22
CA GLY A 83 11.91 12.59 13.11
C GLY A 83 12.25 13.46 11.90
N TYR A 84 12.62 12.80 10.81
CA TYR A 84 12.83 13.36 9.49
C TYR A 84 11.52 13.34 8.70
N PHE A 85 11.07 14.50 8.24
CA PHE A 85 9.84 14.63 7.46
C PHE A 85 10.15 14.65 5.96
N CYS A 86 9.47 13.80 5.19
CA CYS A 86 9.50 13.85 3.74
C CYS A 86 8.28 14.61 3.18
N SER A 87 8.51 15.71 2.46
CA SER A 87 7.44 16.54 1.87
C SER A 87 6.71 15.87 0.72
N VAL A 88 7.36 14.94 0.00
CA VAL A 88 6.78 14.27 -1.19
C VAL A 88 5.85 13.14 -0.80
N CYS A 89 6.20 12.39 0.25
CA CYS A 89 5.46 11.21 0.69
C CYS A 89 4.59 11.46 1.93
N GLU A 90 4.63 12.67 2.48
CA GLU A 90 3.90 13.08 3.69
C GLU A 90 4.08 12.09 4.86
N CYS A 91 5.30 11.58 5.05
CA CYS A 91 5.61 10.61 6.10
C CYS A 91 6.77 11.06 6.97
N VAL A 92 6.71 10.68 8.24
CA VAL A 92 7.77 10.90 9.23
C VAL A 92 8.58 9.62 9.38
N VAL A 93 9.88 9.74 9.18
CA VAL A 93 10.85 8.67 9.35
C VAL A 93 11.72 8.98 10.56
N LYS A 94 11.86 8.03 11.48
CA LYS A 94 12.52 8.28 12.77
C LYS A 94 14.05 8.33 12.68
N ASP A 95 14.62 7.52 11.78
CA ASP A 95 16.08 7.35 11.66
C ASP A 95 16.64 8.01 10.41
N SER A 96 17.88 8.49 10.48
CA SER A 96 18.58 9.13 9.36
C SER A 96 18.82 8.16 8.20
N ALA A 97 19.27 6.93 8.50
CA ALA A 97 19.50 5.88 7.51
C ALA A 97 18.20 5.52 6.76
N ASN A 98 17.11 5.31 7.50
CA ASN A 98 15.81 5.01 6.91
C ASN A 98 15.27 6.20 6.10
N TYR A 99 15.59 7.45 6.48
CA TYR A 99 15.22 8.62 5.70
C TYR A 99 15.96 8.70 4.36
N LEU A 100 17.26 8.36 4.35
CA LEU A 100 18.03 8.25 3.11
C LEU A 100 17.49 7.14 2.20
N ASP A 101 17.17 5.98 2.76
CA ASP A 101 16.56 4.86 2.03
C ASP A 101 15.16 5.21 1.53
N HIS A 102 14.41 6.00 2.30
CA HIS A 102 13.10 6.51 1.90
C HIS A 102 13.21 7.42 0.68
N ILE A 103 14.09 8.43 0.72
CA ILE A 103 14.26 9.36 -0.40
C ILE A 103 14.81 8.62 -1.63
N ASN A 104 15.64 7.57 -1.47
CA ASN A 104 16.11 6.73 -2.58
C ASN A 104 15.13 5.62 -3.01
N GLY A 105 13.99 5.50 -2.32
CA GLY A 105 13.06 4.40 -2.50
C GLY A 105 12.16 4.55 -3.72
N LYS A 106 11.91 3.44 -4.43
CA LYS A 106 11.02 3.36 -5.63
C LYS A 106 9.71 4.14 -5.52
N LYS A 107 9.11 4.22 -4.34
CA LYS A 107 7.86 4.96 -4.09
C LYS A 107 8.07 6.48 -4.17
N HIS A 108 9.12 6.99 -3.53
CA HIS A 108 9.47 8.40 -3.52
C HIS A 108 9.84 8.89 -4.94
N GLN A 109 10.75 8.19 -5.63
CA GLN A 109 11.11 8.50 -7.03
C GLN A 109 9.91 8.46 -7.97
N ARG A 110 8.98 7.52 -7.74
CA ARG A 110 7.76 7.42 -8.56
C ARG A 110 6.84 8.62 -8.36
N ALA A 111 6.72 9.13 -7.13
CA ALA A 111 5.95 10.34 -6.83
C ALA A 111 6.60 11.58 -7.46
N LEU A 112 7.93 11.65 -7.51
CA LEU A 112 8.70 12.68 -8.22
C LEU A 112 8.65 12.55 -9.76
N GLY A 113 8.01 11.50 -10.31
CA GLY A 113 7.94 11.29 -11.75
C GLY A 113 9.24 10.77 -12.39
N MET A 114 10.19 10.31 -11.59
CA MET A 114 11.46 9.70 -12.05
C MET A 114 11.35 8.18 -12.09
N SER A 115 12.09 7.57 -13.02
CA SER A 115 12.32 6.12 -13.04
C SER A 115 13.63 5.81 -12.33
N MET A 116 13.74 4.63 -11.72
CA MET A 116 15.01 4.17 -11.13
C MET A 116 16.06 3.75 -12.17
N ARG A 117 15.80 3.95 -13.47
CA ARG A 117 16.80 3.67 -14.51
C ARG A 117 17.68 4.92 -14.65
N ALA A 118 18.97 4.76 -14.37
CA ALA A 118 19.98 5.76 -14.66
C ALA A 118 20.30 5.78 -16.16
N GLU A 119 20.72 6.93 -16.67
CA GLU A 119 21.27 7.03 -18.02
C GLU A 119 22.62 6.32 -18.10
N ARG A 120 22.98 5.85 -19.30
CA ARG A 120 24.31 5.28 -19.53
C ARG A 120 25.32 6.42 -19.57
N ALA A 121 26.43 6.26 -18.85
CA ALA A 121 27.51 7.24 -18.85
C ALA A 121 28.10 7.39 -20.26
N THR A 122 28.40 8.64 -20.64
CA THR A 122 29.15 8.95 -21.87
C THR A 122 30.65 8.96 -21.59
N LEU A 123 31.47 8.81 -22.64
CA LEU A 123 32.94 8.79 -22.49
C LEU A 123 33.49 10.07 -21.83
N ASP A 124 32.85 11.20 -22.07
CA ASP A 124 33.25 12.49 -21.49
C ASP A 124 32.93 12.58 -19.99
N GLN A 125 31.84 11.94 -19.53
CA GLN A 125 31.48 11.87 -18.10
C GLN A 125 32.41 10.96 -17.27
N VAL A 126 33.09 10.01 -17.92
CA VAL A 126 34.01 9.07 -17.26
C VAL A 126 35.44 9.62 -17.19
N ARG A 127 35.79 10.56 -18.06
CA ARG A 127 37.11 11.22 -18.07
C ARG A 127 37.26 12.29 -16.99
N GLN A 128 36.16 12.70 -16.37
CA GLN A 128 36.10 13.70 -15.32
C GLN A 128 36.03 13.04 -13.95
#